data_AF-A0A3M2RG51-F1
#
_entry.id   AF-A0A3M2RG51-F1
#
_cell.length_a   1.000
_cell.length_b   1.000
_cell.length_c   1.000
_cell.angle_alpha   90.00
_cell.angle_beta   90.00
_cell.angle_gamma   90.00
#
_symmetry.space_group_name_H-M   'P 1'
#
loop_
_entity.id
_entity.type
_entity.pdbx_description
1 polymer ?
#
loop_
_entity_poly.entity_id
_entity_poly.type
_entity_poly.pdbx_seq_one_letter_code
_entity_poly.pdbx_strand_id
1 'polypeptide(L)' 'MIHQRNVSVRPQPSGILHNGVEMRREYTRAAVKQGLQFLSRKLRKANRQAVAAVQDLPQAQGGV' A
#
# COMPACT_ATOMS: atom_id res chain seq x y z
N MET A 1 20.23 14.55 -25.36
CA MET A 1 20.04 16.00 -25.17
C MET A 1 18.58 16.25 -24.84
N ILE A 2 18.24 16.61 -23.60
CA ILE A 2 16.86 16.99 -23.23
C ILE A 2 16.76 18.50 -23.32
N HIS A 3 15.86 18.98 -24.19
CA HIS A 3 15.58 20.39 -24.45
C HIS A 3 14.56 20.95 -23.45
N GLN A 4 14.72 22.25 -23.18
CA GLN A 4 13.83 23.20 -22.50
C GLN A 4 13.75 23.15 -20.96
N ARG A 5 14.52 24.05 -20.35
CA ARG A 5 14.39 24.50 -18.95
C ARG A 5 13.31 25.57 -18.91
N ASN A 6 12.12 25.19 -18.43
CA ASN A 6 11.01 26.11 -18.17
C ASN A 6 11.49 27.19 -17.18
N VAL A 7 11.64 28.44 -17.61
CA VAL A 7 12.02 29.57 -16.74
C VAL A 7 10.77 30.02 -15.97
N SER A 8 10.39 29.22 -14.98
CA SER A 8 9.37 29.63 -14.00
C SER A 8 10.07 30.37 -12.86
N VAL A 9 9.63 31.61 -12.57
CA VAL A 9 10.15 32.45 -11.46
C VAL A 9 9.89 31.81 -10.09
N ARG A 10 9.03 30.80 -10.04
CA ARG A 10 8.79 29.95 -8.87
C ARG A 10 9.36 28.56 -9.16
N PRO A 11 10.26 28.02 -8.32
CA PRO A 11 10.74 26.65 -8.50
C PRO A 11 9.54 25.70 -8.45
N GLN A 12 9.20 25.09 -9.59
CA GLN A 12 8.22 24.02 -9.62
C GLN A 12 8.82 22.83 -8.87
N PRO A 13 8.05 22.12 -8.04
CA PRO A 13 8.55 20.94 -7.33
C PRO A 13 9.00 19.91 -8.36
N SER A 14 10.30 19.83 -8.57
CA SER A 14 10.90 19.13 -9.69
C SER A 14 11.26 17.67 -9.35
N GLY A 15 10.56 17.12 -8.36
CA GLY A 15 10.87 15.83 -7.74
C GLY A 15 10.93 14.69 -8.76
N ILE A 16 9.94 14.53 -9.63
CA ILE A 16 9.95 13.41 -10.58
C ILE A 16 11.00 13.65 -11.69
N LEU A 17 11.13 14.87 -12.20
CA LEU A 17 12.00 15.18 -13.33
C LEU A 17 13.50 15.15 -12.97
N HIS A 18 13.86 15.42 -11.71
CA HIS A 18 15.26 15.46 -11.25
C HIS A 18 15.66 14.28 -10.35
N ASN A 19 14.71 13.48 -9.84
CA ASN A 19 15.05 12.25 -9.14
C ASN A 19 15.55 11.20 -10.13
N GLY A 20 16.83 10.85 -10.00
CA GLY A 20 17.45 9.73 -10.71
C GLY A 20 16.69 8.42 -10.51
N VAL A 21 16.97 7.44 -11.37
CA VAL A 21 16.28 6.13 -11.38
C VAL A 21 16.26 5.47 -10.00
N GLU A 22 17.32 5.64 -9.20
CA GLU A 22 17.42 5.08 -7.85
C GLU A 22 16.44 5.71 -6.85
N MET A 23 16.29 7.04 -6.84
CA MET A 23 15.30 7.69 -5.97
C MET A 23 13.88 7.27 -6.34
N ARG A 24 13.56 7.16 -7.64
CA ARG A 24 12.25 6.67 -8.08
C ARG A 24 11.98 5.24 -7.60
N ARG A 25 12.98 4.36 -7.65
CA ARG A 25 12.90 2.98 -7.13
C ARG A 25 12.65 2.95 -5.62
N GLU A 26 13.29 3.82 -4.87
CA GLU A 26 13.11 3.93 -3.42
C GLU A 26 11.67 4.34 -3.07
N TYR A 27 11.13 5.37 -3.75
CA TYR A 27 9.73 5.76 -3.57
C TYR A 27 8.75 4.64 -3.93
N THR A 28 8.97 3.93 -5.04
CA THR A 28 8.15 2.78 -5.40
C THR A 28 8.21 1.69 -4.33
N ARG A 29 9.40 1.36 -3.83
CA ARG A 29 9.58 0.35 -2.77
C ARG A 29 8.88 0.78 -1.47
N ALA A 30 8.96 2.06 -1.10
CA ALA A 30 8.29 2.59 0.08
C ALA A 30 6.75 2.52 -0.06
N ALA A 31 6.22 2.95 -1.20
CA ALA A 31 4.78 2.90 -1.48
C ALA A 31 4.25 1.45 -1.49
N VAL A 32 4.98 0.53 -2.10
CA VAL A 32 4.65 -0.90 -2.11
C VAL A 32 4.65 -1.48 -0.70
N LYS A 33 5.66 -1.15 0.12
CA LYS A 33 5.73 -1.59 1.52
C LYS A 33 4.54 -1.11 2.32
N GLN A 34 4.14 0.15 2.18
CA GLN A 34 2.96 0.71 2.85
C GLN A 34 1.67 0.02 2.40
N GLY A 35 1.49 -0.21 1.09
CA GLY A 35 0.33 -0.92 0.55
C GLY A 35 0.22 -2.37 1.06
N LEU A 36 1.33 -3.12 1.03
CA LEU A 36 1.38 -4.49 1.53
C LEU A 36 1.05 -4.57 3.03
N GLN A 37 1.57 -3.64 3.83
CA GLN A 37 1.29 -3.59 5.26
C GLN A 37 -0.19 -3.30 5.53
N PHE A 38 -0.79 -2.36 4.79
CA PHE A 38 -2.22 -2.06 4.90
C PHE A 38 -3.07 -3.28 4.55
N LEU A 39 -2.79 -3.93 3.42
CA LEU A 39 -3.52 -5.12 2.98
C LEU A 39 -3.38 -6.26 4.00
N SER A 40 -2.16 -6.51 4.49
CA SER A 40 -1.89 -7.54 5.50
C SER A 40 -2.70 -7.32 6.79
N ARG A 41 -2.82 -6.07 7.25
CA ARG A 41 -3.63 -5.71 8.42
C ARG A 41 -5.11 -5.98 8.18
N LYS A 42 -5.62 -5.67 6.98
CA LYS A 42 -7.02 -5.93 6.61
C LYS A 42 -7.32 -7.43 6.55
N LEU A 43 -6.47 -8.22 5.90
CA LEU A 43 -6.60 -9.67 5.84
C LEU A 43 -6.56 -10.30 7.23
N ARG A 44 -5.64 -9.87 8.10
CA ARG A 44 -5.59 -10.37 9.48
C ARG A 44 -6.85 -10.03 10.28
N LYS A 45 -7.39 -8.81 10.12
CA LYS A 45 -8.65 -8.42 10.76
C LYS A 45 -9.81 -9.28 10.25
N ALA A 46 -9.93 -9.45 8.93
CA ALA A 46 -10.98 -10.27 8.33
C ALA A 46 -10.88 -11.73 8.78
N ASN A 47 -9.68 -12.30 8.85
CA ASN A 47 -9.47 -13.67 9.34
C ASN A 47 -9.89 -13.80 10.81
N ARG A 48 -9.52 -12.85 11.69
CA ARG A 48 -9.99 -12.84 13.09
C ARG A 48 -11.51 -12.75 13.20
N GLN A 49 -12.16 -11.96 12.36
CA GLN A 49 -13.62 -11.85 12.32
C GLN A 49 -14.28 -13.15 11.82
N ALA A 50 -13.70 -13.77 10.79
CA ALA A 50 -14.17 -15.06 10.30
C ALA A 50 -14.02 -16.16 11.36
N VAL A 51 -12.89 -16.22 12.06
CA VAL A 51 -12.66 -17.14 13.18
C VAL A 51 -13.66 -16.89 14.32
N ALA A 52 -13.92 -15.63 14.68
CA ALA A 52 -14.92 -15.29 15.69
C ALA A 52 -16.33 -15.72 15.23
N ALA A 53 -16.70 -15.46 13.97
CA ALA A 53 -18.00 -15.89 13.43
C ALA A 53 -18.16 -17.42 13.36
N VAL A 54 -17.07 -18.17 13.16
CA VAL A 54 -17.07 -19.64 13.24
C VAL A 54 -17.23 -20.13 14.69
N GLN A 55 -16.72 -19.39 15.68
CA GLN A 55 -16.92 -19.72 17.09
C GLN A 55 -18.31 -19.32 17.62
N ASP A 56 -18.89 -18.25 17.06
CA ASP A 56 -20.25 -17.77 17.39
C ASP A 56 -21.35 -18.54 16.65
N LEU A 57 -21.01 -19.33 15.63
CA LEU A 57 -21.91 -20.35 15.12
C LEU A 57 -22.13 -21.35 16.27
N PRO A 58 -23.38 -21.52 16.77
CA PRO A 58 -23.64 -22.63 17.67
C PRO A 58 -23.12 -23.86 16.93
N GLN A 59 -22.24 -24.65 17.57
CA GLN A 59 -21.96 -25.99 17.07
C GLN A 59 -23.33 -26.57 16.78
N ALA A 60 -23.67 -26.71 15.49
CA ALA A 60 -24.88 -27.39 15.09
C ALA A 60 -24.63 -28.79 15.64
N GLN A 61 -25.23 -28.98 16.81
CA GLN A 61 -25.26 -30.17 17.61
C GLN A 61 -25.69 -31.23 16.61
N GLY A 62 -24.69 -31.94 16.07
CA GLY A 62 -24.90 -33.06 15.18
C GLY A 62 -25.67 -34.06 16.00
N GLY A 63 -26.97 -34.08 15.79
CA GLY A 63 -27.87 -35.05 16.37
C GLY A 63 -27.50 -36.45 15.90
N VAL A 64 -27.73 -37.38 16.83
CA VAL A 64 -27.58 -38.85 16.82
C VAL A 64 -26.17 -39.42 16.72
#